data_AF-A0A519ZMT4-F1
#
_entry.id   AF-A0A519ZMT4-F1
#
_cell.length_a   1.000
_cell.length_b   1.000
_cell.length_c   1.000
_cell.angle_alpha   90.00
_cell.angle_beta   90.00
_cell.angle_gamma   90.00
#
_symmetry.space_group_name_H-M   'P 1'
#
loop_
_entity.id
_entity.type
_entity.pdbx_description
1 polymer ?
#
loop_
_entity_poly.entity_id
_entity_poly.type
_entity_poly.pdbx_seq_one_letter_code
_entity_poly.pdbx_strand_id
1 'polypeptide(L)'
;MTPQEALQKVVSIVGSQSRLAREIGGGVRQAHVHYWLTQAPVVPAEHCPSIERIVNHEVLCEELNPRVDWSVLRRQRAPCRP
;
A
#
# COMPACT_ATOMS: atom_id res chain seq x y z
N MET A 1 12.48 -4.19 -7.31
CA MET A 1 12.08 -3.22 -6.28
C MET A 1 11.64 -4.00 -5.06
N THR A 2 12.21 -3.70 -3.90
CA THR A 2 11.82 -4.31 -2.63
C THR A 2 10.56 -3.64 -2.09
N PRO A 3 9.79 -4.29 -1.20
CA PRO A 3 8.63 -3.68 -0.55
C PRO A 3 8.95 -2.35 0.17
N GLN A 4 10.15 -2.24 0.73
CA GLN A 4 10.64 -1.04 1.39
C GLN A 4 10.90 0.07 0.39
N GLU A 5 11.55 -0.22 -0.74
CA GLU A 5 11.73 0.75 -1.84
C GLU A 5 10.37 1.21 -2.41
N ALA A 6 9.41 0.29 -2.54
CA ALA A 6 8.03 0.61 -2.94
C ALA A 6 7.37 1.59 -1.96
N LEU A 7 7.44 1.31 -0.66
CA LEU A 7 6.90 2.21 0.34
C LEU A 7 7.65 3.55 0.40
N GLN A 8 8.97 3.57 0.17
CA GLN A 8 9.74 4.82 0.07
C GLN A 8 9.29 5.67 -1.11
N LYS A 9 9.06 5.06 -2.29
CA LYS A 9 8.51 5.75 -3.46
C LYS A 9 7.14 6.36 -3.14
N VAL A 10 6.26 5.60 -2.48
CA VAL A 10 4.96 6.11 -2.01
C VAL A 10 5.13 7.34 -1.11
N VAL A 11 6.00 7.25 -0.10
CA VAL A 11 6.25 8.38 0.82
C VAL A 11 6.79 9.59 0.07
N SER A 12 7.62 9.39 -0.96
CA SER A 12 8.13 10.47 -1.81
C SER A 12 7.03 11.13 -2.64
N ILE A 13 6.11 10.35 -3.24
CA ILE A 13 4.96 10.87 -4.00
C ILE A 13 4.02 11.68 -3.10
N VAL A 14 3.71 11.16 -1.91
CA VAL A 14 2.81 11.82 -0.96
C VAL A 14 3.51 13.02 -0.28
N GLY A 15 4.82 12.95 -0.12
CA GLY A 15 5.69 13.98 0.43
C GLY A 15 6.09 13.78 1.90
N SER A 16 5.36 12.98 2.69
CA SER A 16 5.77 12.63 4.06
C SER A 16 5.08 11.39 4.61
N GLN A 17 5.73 10.73 5.58
CA GLN A 17 5.17 9.57 6.28
C GLN A 17 3.93 9.94 7.11
N SER A 18 3.93 11.10 7.76
CA SER A 18 2.79 11.59 8.54
C SER A 18 1.57 11.88 7.68
N ARG A 19 1.78 12.47 6.49
CA ARG A 19 0.70 12.69 5.53
C ARG A 19 0.17 11.35 5.02
N LEU A 20 1.05 10.43 4.62
CA LEU A 20 0.64 9.09 4.19
C LEU A 20 -0.22 8.38 5.24
N ALA A 21 0.20 8.40 6.52
CA ALA A 21 -0.59 7.81 7.60
C ALA A 21 -1.99 8.43 7.75
N ARG A 22 -2.09 9.76 7.61
CA ARG A 22 -3.38 10.48 7.66
C ARG A 22 -4.29 10.13 6.47
N GLU A 23 -3.73 10.02 5.27
CA GLU A 23 -4.47 9.67 4.05
C GLU A 23 -4.94 8.20 4.09
N ILE A 24 -4.13 7.27 4.63
CA ILE A 24 -4.54 5.87 4.83
C ILE A 24 -5.70 5.79 5.84
N GLY A 25 -5.67 6.61 6.90
CA GLY A 25 -6.70 6.61 7.93
C GLY A 25 -6.69 5.34 8.79
N GLY A 26 -7.85 4.96 9.35
CA GLY A 26 -8.00 3.68 10.07
C GLY A 26 -7.16 3.51 11.34
N GLY A 27 -6.70 4.61 11.95
CA GLY A 27 -5.82 4.55 13.12
C GLY A 27 -4.33 4.37 12.80
N VAL A 28 -3.96 4.38 11.51
CA VAL A 28 -2.56 4.36 11.09
C VAL A 28 -1.85 5.65 11.52
N ARG A 29 -0.71 5.50 12.18
CA ARG A 29 0.14 6.59 12.65
C ARG A 29 1.45 6.61 11.86
N GLN A 30 2.16 7.73 11.87
CA GLN A 30 3.48 7.84 11.24
C GLN A 30 4.45 6.76 11.73
N ALA A 31 4.38 6.38 13.02
CA ALA A 31 5.20 5.30 13.58
C ALA A 31 4.96 3.93 12.89
N HIS A 32 3.75 3.64 12.44
CA HIS A 32 3.47 2.42 11.68
C HIS A 32 4.14 2.47 10.30
N VAL A 33 4.06 3.60 9.61
CA VAL A 33 4.75 3.79 8.33
C VAL A 33 6.26 3.65 8.49
N HIS A 34 6.83 4.25 9.55
CA HIS A 34 8.24 4.10 9.87
C HIS A 34 8.61 2.64 10.13
N TYR A 35 7.81 1.92 10.92
CA TYR A 35 8.01 0.49 11.19
C TYR A 35 7.97 -0.33 9.90
N TRP A 36 7.07 -0.05 8.96
CA TRP A 36 7.02 -0.74 7.66
C TRP A 36 8.23 -0.47 6.78
N LEU A 37 8.84 0.70 6.91
CA LEU A 37 10.06 1.07 6.18
C LEU A 37 11.32 0.41 6.75
N THR A 38 11.40 0.23 8.07
CA THR A 38 12.66 -0.13 8.74
C THR A 38 12.70 -1.54 9.30
N GLN A 39 11.57 -2.11 9.69
CA GLN A 39 11.51 -3.37 10.45
C GLN A 39 10.57 -4.40 9.84
N ALA A 40 9.41 -3.97 9.32
CA ALA A 40 8.47 -4.91 8.75
C ALA A 40 8.98 -5.43 7.40
N PRO A 41 8.70 -6.71 7.08
CA PRO A 41 9.09 -7.29 5.80
C PRO A 41 8.26 -6.76 4.62
N VAL A 42 7.00 -6.38 4.87
CA VAL A 42 6.02 -5.90 3.87
C VAL A 42 5.00 -4.98 4.54
N VAL A 43 4.25 -4.21 3.73
CA VAL A 43 3.08 -3.47 4.22
C VAL A 43 1.93 -4.46 4.47
N PRO A 44 1.19 -4.35 5.60
CA PRO A 44 0.00 -5.14 5.84
C PRO A 44 -1.01 -5.04 4.69
N ALA A 45 -1.58 -6.19 4.30
CA ALA A 45 -2.45 -6.27 3.12
C ALA A 45 -3.66 -5.33 3.22
N GLU A 46 -4.21 -5.14 4.41
CA GLU A 46 -5.34 -4.23 4.65
C GLU A 46 -5.08 -2.76 4.25
N HIS A 47 -3.81 -2.32 4.20
CA HIS A 47 -3.45 -0.95 3.84
C HIS A 47 -3.02 -0.80 2.37
N CYS A 48 -2.60 -1.88 1.72
CA CYS A 48 -2.05 -1.83 0.36
C CYS A 48 -3.02 -1.19 -0.66
N PRO A 49 -4.33 -1.55 -0.69
CA PRO A 49 -5.27 -0.96 -1.64
C PRO A 49 -5.52 0.54 -1.39
N SER A 50 -5.44 1.00 -0.14
CA SER A 50 -5.58 2.43 0.16
C SER A 50 -4.37 3.19 -0.35
N ILE A 51 -3.16 2.66 -0.13
CA ILE A 51 -1.92 3.25 -0.60
C ILE A 51 -1.89 3.33 -2.13
N GLU A 52 -2.23 2.26 -2.83
CA GLU A 52 -2.27 2.21 -4.30
C GLU A 52 -3.20 3.31 -4.87
N ARG A 53 -4.36 3.54 -4.23
CA ARG A 53 -5.29 4.62 -4.63
C ARG A 53 -4.73 6.00 -4.34
N ILE A 54 -4.09 6.21 -3.19
CA ILE A 54 -3.50 7.50 -2.80
C ILE A 54 -2.45 7.96 -3.81
N VAL A 55 -1.67 7.02 -4.36
CA VAL A 55 -0.63 7.31 -5.36
C VAL A 55 -1.09 7.13 -6.80
N ASN A 56 -2.39 7.03 -7.07
CA ASN A 56 -2.95 6.84 -8.41
C ASN A 56 -2.30 5.68 -9.20
N HIS A 57 -2.11 4.53 -8.57
CA HIS A 57 -1.53 3.32 -9.18
C HIS A 57 -0.06 3.46 -9.64
N GLU A 58 0.67 4.49 -9.19
CA GLU A 58 2.14 4.60 -9.36
C GLU A 58 2.93 3.50 -8.65
N VAL A 59 2.33 2.89 -7.62
CA VAL A 59 2.84 1.74 -6.88
C VAL A 59 1.68 0.78 -6.65
N LEU A 60 1.86 -0.47 -7.04
CA LEU A 60 0.84 -1.51 -6.97
C LEU A 60 0.87 -2.26 -5.63
N CYS A 61 -0.26 -2.86 -5.24
CA CYS A 61 -0.33 -3.72 -4.07
C CYS A 61 0.71 -4.87 -4.08
N GLU A 62 1.01 -5.42 -5.26
CA GLU A 62 2.01 -6.48 -5.46
C GLU A 62 3.43 -6.03 -5.10
N GLU A 63 3.75 -4.75 -5.29
CA GLU A 63 5.04 -4.17 -4.94
C GLU A 63 5.15 -3.91 -3.44
N LEU A 64 4.05 -3.48 -2.81
CA LEU A 64 3.98 -3.23 -1.36
C LEU A 64 3.95 -4.52 -0.54
N ASN A 65 3.30 -5.56 -1.06
CA ASN A 65 3.16 -6.85 -0.40
C ASN A 65 3.13 -8.00 -1.43
N PRO A 66 4.31 -8.54 -1.79
CA PRO A 66 4.40 -9.68 -2.70
C PRO A 66 3.99 -11.03 -2.08
N ARG A 67 3.65 -11.06 -0.78
CA ARG A 67 3.26 -12.30 -0.08
C ARG A 67 1.80 -12.68 -0.29
N VAL A 68 1.00 -11.77 -0.84
CA VAL A 68 -0.43 -11.97 -1.11
C VAL A 68 -0.63 -12.08 -2.62
N ASP A 69 -1.43 -13.05 -3.04
CA ASP A 69 -1.85 -13.14 -4.44
C ASP A 69 -2.99 -12.14 -4.72
N TRP A 70 -2.61 -10.93 -5.12
CA TRP A 70 -3.53 -9.84 -5.44
C TRP A 70 -4.37 -10.10 -6.69
N SER A 71 -3.99 -11.05 -7.54
CA SER A 71 -4.73 -11.38 -8.76
C SER A 71 -6.11 -11.97 -8.46
N VAL A 72 -6.27 -12.64 -7.31
CA VAL A 72 -7.54 -13.21 -6.85
C VAL A 72 -8.53 -12.12 -6.44
N LEU A 73 -8.05 -11.07 -5.76
CA LEU A 73 -8.89 -9.97 -5.27
C LEU A 73 -9.40 -9.08 -6.41
N ARG A 74 -8.63 -8.92 -7.49
CA ARG A 74 -9.04 -8.14 -8.67
C ARG A 74 -10.17 -8.81 -9.48
N ARG A 75 -10.27 -10.14 -9.47
CA ARG A 75 -11.25 -10.90 -10.28
C ARG A 75 -12.69 -10.83 -9.75
N GLN A 76 -12.91 -10.43 -8.50
CA GLN A 76 -14.26 -10.39 -7.91
C GLN A 76 -15.14 -9.23 -8.44
N ARG A 77 -14.59 -8.40 -9.33
CA ARG A 77 -15.30 -7.25 -9.91
C ARG A 77 -15.76 -7.49 -11.36
N ALA A 78 -15.83 -8.75 -11.80
CA ALA A 78 -16.51 -9.07 -13.05
C ALA A 78 -18.00 -8.72 -12.88
N PRO A 79 -18.59 -7.86 -13.72
CA PRO A 79 -20.03 -7.67 -13.71
C PRO A 79 -20.69 -9.03 -13.99
N CYS A 80 -21.72 -9.39 -13.21
CA CYS A 80 -22.71 -10.38 -13.65
C CYS A 80 -23.18 -9.92 -15.03
N ARG A 81 -22.71 -10.59 -16.08
CA ARG A 81 -23.21 -10.37 -17.43
C ARG A 81 -24.62 -10.99 -17.47
N PRO A 82 -25.65 -10.25 -17.92
CA PRO A 82 -26.99 -10.78 -18.08
C PRO A 82 -27.03 -11.90 -19.15
#